data_AF-A0A4Q2KQ26-F1
#
_entry.id   AF-A0A4Q2KQ26-F1
#
_cell.length_a   1.000
_cell.length_b   1.000
_cell.length_c   1.000
_cell.angle_alpha   90.00
_cell.angle_beta   90.00
_cell.angle_gamma   90.00
#
_symmetry.space_group_name_H-M   'P 1'
#
loop_
_entity.id
_entity.type
_entity.pdbx_description
1 polymer ?
#
loop_
_entity_poly.entity_id
_entity_poly.type
_entity_poly.pdbx_seq_one_letter_code
_entity_poly.pdbx_strand_id
1 'polypeptide(L)'
;MDLNLARQILRISPDTPLTAQLIETAHASETWARHPSRYPDEAGRQQAAEWVTTLDEARAVLLAAAGAPMTLPAPTATAQTPRRGLRPWAITGIVAGIVVFVALITFGAFGAAGLVTDAMSTATDAIESEDDAASEEASDSVDSEATEFADVERFFSGETLYSFPAALEIYNDGRYDADCSFDFAYGCWQMALFTEANCTTMQVELGFSNDPEGWDPQHTESIDFAGVLGNEATAVVFGHDDYDFGWINDVTCLDAAS
;
A
#
# COMPACT_ATOMS: atom_id res chain seq x y z
N MET A 1 26.23 -1.45 -16.86
CA MET A 1 25.63 -2.49 -16.01
C MET A 1 25.23 -3.68 -16.88
N ASP A 2 25.41 -4.93 -16.42
CA ASP A 2 24.95 -6.12 -17.16
C ASP A 2 23.49 -6.49 -16.82
N LEU A 3 22.88 -7.36 -17.64
CA LEU A 3 21.46 -7.71 -17.53
C LEU A 3 21.11 -8.41 -16.21
N ASN A 4 21.98 -9.29 -15.70
CA ASN A 4 21.71 -10.03 -14.46
C ASN A 4 21.80 -9.10 -13.25
N LEU A 5 22.78 -8.21 -13.25
CA LEU A 5 22.91 -7.18 -12.23
C LEU A 5 21.71 -6.21 -12.24
N ALA A 6 21.27 -5.76 -13.42
CA ALA A 6 20.09 -4.91 -13.54
C ALA A 6 18.81 -5.58 -13.01
N ARG A 7 18.62 -6.88 -13.32
CA ARG A 7 17.54 -7.69 -12.74
C ARG A 7 17.62 -7.79 -11.22
N GLN A 8 18.83 -8.02 -10.68
CA GLN A 8 19.04 -8.11 -9.24
C GLN A 8 18.73 -6.78 -8.53
N ILE A 9 19.13 -5.66 -9.12
CA ILE A 9 18.88 -4.31 -8.59
C ILE A 9 17.37 -4.02 -8.50
N LEU A 10 16.59 -4.35 -9.55
CA LEU A 10 15.13 -4.22 -9.54
C LEU A 10 14.40 -5.42 -8.92
N ARG A 11 15.13 -6.34 -8.27
CA ARG A 11 14.59 -7.57 -7.65
C ARG A 11 13.68 -8.41 -8.58
N ILE A 12 13.96 -8.41 -9.87
CA ILE A 12 13.27 -9.24 -10.86
C ILE A 12 13.96 -10.60 -10.94
N SER A 13 13.23 -11.69 -10.65
CA SER A 13 13.76 -13.06 -10.77
C SER A 13 14.36 -13.32 -12.16
N PRO A 14 15.52 -13.99 -12.29
CA PRO A 14 16.21 -14.22 -13.56
C PRO A 14 15.40 -15.02 -14.60
N ASP A 15 14.45 -15.83 -14.15
CA ASP A 15 13.62 -16.67 -15.02
C ASP A 15 12.33 -15.98 -15.48
N THR A 16 11.98 -14.84 -14.87
CA THR A 16 10.76 -14.10 -15.24
C THR A 16 10.93 -13.45 -16.62
N PRO A 17 9.96 -13.61 -17.55
CA PRO A 17 9.96 -12.89 -18.81
C PRO A 17 9.92 -11.38 -18.60
N LEU A 18 10.80 -10.63 -19.29
CA LEU A 18 10.82 -9.17 -19.19
C LEU A 18 9.71 -8.57 -20.05
N THR A 19 8.86 -7.76 -19.43
CA THR A 19 7.91 -6.88 -20.11
C THR A 19 8.15 -5.45 -19.64
N ALA A 20 7.80 -4.45 -20.46
CA ALA A 20 7.95 -3.05 -20.07
C ALA A 20 7.19 -2.75 -18.76
N GLN A 21 5.93 -3.20 -18.66
CA GLN A 21 5.10 -3.00 -17.47
C GLN A 21 5.73 -3.59 -16.18
N LEU A 22 6.29 -4.81 -16.25
CA LEU A 22 6.98 -5.42 -15.10
C LEU A 22 8.20 -4.58 -14.67
N ILE A 23 8.97 -4.08 -15.63
CA ILE A 23 10.16 -3.27 -15.37
C ILE A 23 9.77 -1.94 -14.71
N GLU A 24 8.75 -1.24 -15.24
CA GLU A 24 8.27 0.01 -14.65
C GLU A 24 7.72 -0.19 -13.24
N THR A 25 6.94 -1.25 -13.01
CA THR A 25 6.38 -1.58 -11.69
C THR A 25 7.48 -1.87 -10.67
N ALA A 26 8.48 -2.66 -11.06
CA ALA A 26 9.61 -3.00 -10.19
C ALA A 26 10.50 -1.78 -9.89
N HIS A 27 10.74 -0.91 -10.88
CA HIS A 27 11.48 0.34 -10.69
C HIS A 27 10.74 1.30 -9.74
N ALA A 28 9.43 1.48 -9.92
CA ALA A 28 8.61 2.31 -9.02
C ALA A 28 8.67 1.79 -7.58
N SER A 29 8.52 0.47 -7.39
CA SER A 29 8.58 -0.16 -6.06
C SER A 29 9.95 0.01 -5.38
N GLU A 30 11.06 -0.22 -6.08
CA GLU A 30 12.40 -0.07 -5.49
C GLU A 30 12.80 1.40 -5.25
N THR A 31 12.37 2.30 -6.15
CA THR A 31 12.56 3.75 -5.98
C THR A 31 11.84 4.23 -4.74
N TRP A 32 10.60 3.76 -4.53
CA TRP A 32 9.83 4.08 -3.34
C TRP A 32 10.46 3.52 -2.07
N ALA A 33 10.82 2.23 -2.08
CA ALA A 33 11.38 1.55 -0.91
C ALA A 33 12.61 2.27 -0.33
N ARG A 34 13.34 3.01 -1.18
CA ARG A 34 14.57 3.73 -0.86
C ARG A 34 14.46 5.25 -1.08
N HIS A 35 13.25 5.80 -1.06
CA HIS A 35 13.05 7.23 -1.25
C HIS A 35 13.75 8.05 -0.14
N PRO A 36 14.39 9.20 -0.44
CA PRO A 36 15.10 9.99 0.57
C PRO A 36 14.27 10.36 1.79
N SER A 37 12.97 10.61 1.65
CA SER A 37 12.10 10.93 2.79
C SER A 37 12.06 9.86 3.89
N ARG A 38 12.45 8.62 3.59
CA ARG A 38 12.49 7.51 4.56
C ARG A 38 13.74 7.52 5.46
N TYR A 39 14.68 8.44 5.22
CA TYR A 39 15.93 8.53 5.96
C TYR A 39 15.95 9.80 6.83
N PRO A 40 16.06 9.65 8.17
CA PRO A 40 16.01 10.79 9.09
C PRO A 40 17.26 11.68 8.98
N ASP A 41 18.42 11.10 8.69
CA ASP A 41 19.69 11.82 8.59
C ASP A 41 20.05 12.23 7.15
N GLU A 42 20.82 13.31 7.02
CA GLU A 42 21.20 13.87 5.71
C GLU A 42 22.07 12.91 4.89
N ALA A 43 22.97 12.17 5.54
CA ALA A 43 23.84 11.22 4.84
C ALA A 43 23.03 10.07 4.22
N GLY A 44 22.01 9.57 4.92
CA GLY A 44 21.05 8.59 4.41
C GLY A 44 20.25 9.13 3.22
N ARG A 45 19.78 10.39 3.29
CA ARG A 45 19.08 11.04 2.17
C ARG A 45 19.95 11.19 0.93
N GLN A 46 21.22 11.56 1.10
CA GLN A 46 22.16 11.67 -0.02
C GLN A 46 22.46 10.30 -0.66
N GLN A 47 22.69 9.26 0.14
CA GLN A 47 22.88 7.89 -0.36
C GLN A 47 21.65 7.37 -1.11
N ALA A 48 20.45 7.66 -0.60
CA ALA A 48 19.20 7.34 -1.25
C ALA A 48 19.08 8.02 -2.62
N ALA A 49 19.39 9.32 -2.70
CA ALA A 49 19.38 10.07 -3.95
C ALA A 49 20.40 9.53 -4.98
N GLU A 50 21.60 9.16 -4.54
CA GLU A 50 22.59 8.50 -5.40
C GLU A 50 22.09 7.14 -5.92
N TRP A 51 21.42 6.37 -5.06
CA TRP A 51 20.88 5.06 -5.42
C TRP A 51 19.79 5.14 -6.51
N VAL A 52 19.01 6.22 -6.57
CA VAL A 52 18.02 6.44 -7.66
C VAL A 52 18.70 6.39 -9.04
N THR A 53 19.89 6.96 -9.17
CA THR A 53 20.65 6.90 -10.44
C THR A 53 20.98 5.46 -10.83
N THR A 54 21.30 4.60 -9.84
CA THR A 54 21.56 3.17 -10.07
C THR A 54 20.29 2.42 -10.50
N LEU A 55 19.14 2.76 -9.93
CA LEU A 55 17.84 2.21 -10.34
C LEU A 55 17.48 2.61 -11.78
N ASP A 56 17.73 3.87 -12.16
CA ASP A 56 17.47 4.37 -13.52
C ASP A 56 18.35 3.69 -14.57
N GLU A 57 19.64 3.47 -14.27
CA GLU A 57 20.53 2.70 -15.13
C GLU A 57 20.06 1.25 -15.31
N ALA A 58 19.61 0.60 -14.23
CA ALA A 58 19.07 -0.75 -14.28
C ALA A 58 17.80 -0.81 -15.15
N ARG A 59 16.88 0.14 -14.96
CA ARG A 59 15.65 0.29 -15.77
C ARG A 59 15.99 0.44 -17.25
N ALA A 60 16.91 1.33 -17.61
CA ALA A 60 17.30 1.58 -18.99
C ALA A 60 17.87 0.31 -19.67
N VAL A 61 18.72 -0.45 -18.98
CA VAL A 61 19.29 -1.72 -19.48
C VAL A 61 18.20 -2.76 -19.73
N LEU A 62 17.23 -2.89 -18.81
CA LEU A 62 16.16 -3.87 -18.92
C LEU A 62 15.16 -3.51 -20.03
N LEU A 63 14.81 -2.23 -20.19
CA LEU A 63 13.93 -1.76 -21.27
C LEU A 63 14.58 -1.99 -22.64
N ALA A 64 15.88 -1.70 -22.76
CA ALA A 64 16.64 -1.98 -23.99
C ALA A 64 16.64 -3.49 -24.33
N ALA A 65 16.78 -4.35 -23.33
CA ALA A 65 16.74 -5.80 -23.51
C ALA A 65 15.33 -6.32 -23.87
N ALA A 66 14.29 -5.74 -23.28
CA ALA A 66 12.89 -6.09 -23.58
C ALA A 66 12.47 -5.68 -25.00
N GLY A 67 13.00 -4.56 -25.51
CA GLY A 67 12.75 -4.08 -26.86
C GLY A 67 13.66 -4.67 -27.94
N ALA A 68 14.72 -5.39 -27.56
CA ALA A 68 15.64 -5.99 -28.53
C ALA A 68 14.89 -7.08 -29.32
N PRO A 69 14.85 -7.01 -30.67
CA PRO A 69 14.30 -8.10 -31.46
C PRO A 69 15.08 -9.36 -31.11
N MET A 70 14.38 -10.36 -30.61
CA MET A 70 14.98 -11.64 -30.26
C MET A 70 15.50 -12.25 -31.57
N THR A 71 16.78 -12.03 -31.87
CA THR A 71 17.46 -12.62 -33.02
C THR A 71 17.59 -14.11 -32.72
N LEU A 72 16.50 -14.84 -32.94
CA LEU A 72 16.49 -16.29 -32.85
C LEU A 72 17.61 -16.81 -33.76
N PRO A 73 18.58 -17.59 -33.25
CA PRO A 73 19.52 -18.27 -34.12
C PRO A 73 18.72 -19.08 -35.14
N ALA A 74 19.04 -18.90 -36.42
CA ALA A 74 18.38 -19.59 -37.51
C ALA A 74 18.31 -21.10 -37.18
N PRO A 75 17.13 -21.73 -37.28
CA PRO A 75 16.96 -23.10 -36.84
C PRO A 75 17.86 -24.02 -37.65
N THR A 76 18.92 -24.55 -37.02
CA THR A 76 19.64 -25.70 -37.55
C THR A 76 18.65 -26.87 -37.52
N ALA A 77 18.31 -27.37 -38.70
CA ALA A 77 17.40 -28.49 -38.90
C ALA A 77 17.91 -29.72 -38.13
N THR A 78 17.38 -29.94 -36.93
CA THR A 78 17.58 -31.16 -36.16
C THR A 78 16.39 -32.07 -36.33
N ALA A 79 16.70 -33.35 -36.51
CA ALA A 79 15.79 -34.40 -36.95
C ALA A 79 14.57 -34.57 -36.04
N GLN A 80 13.41 -34.79 -36.67
CA GLN A 80 12.14 -35.09 -36.03
C GLN A 80 12.26 -36.35 -35.16
N THR A 81 12.06 -36.20 -33.85
CA THR A 81 11.84 -37.32 -32.93
C THR A 81 10.36 -37.74 -32.96
N PRO A 82 10.03 -39.05 -32.94
CA PRO A 82 8.65 -39.52 -33.04
C PRO A 82 7.85 -39.20 -31.77
N ARG A 83 6.67 -38.61 -31.97
CA ARG A 83 5.71 -38.25 -30.90
C ARG A 83 5.11 -39.51 -30.28
N ARG A 84 5.35 -39.71 -28.98
CA ARG A 84 4.66 -40.73 -28.17
C ARG A 84 3.51 -40.05 -27.43
N GLY A 85 2.27 -40.38 -27.78
CA GLY A 85 1.05 -39.76 -27.26
C GLY A 85 0.83 -40.04 -25.77
N LEU A 86 0.44 -39.00 -25.03
CA LEU A 86 0.04 -39.06 -23.63
C LEU A 86 -1.47 -39.25 -23.50
N ARG A 87 -1.86 -40.11 -22.55
CA ARG A 87 -3.22 -40.65 -22.35
C ARG A 87 -4.11 -39.68 -21.53
N PRO A 88 -5.43 -39.63 -21.80
CA PRO A 88 -6.36 -38.62 -21.28
C PRO A 88 -6.96 -38.88 -19.89
N TRP A 89 -6.25 -39.53 -18.95
CA TRP A 89 -6.87 -40.02 -17.69
C TRP A 89 -6.13 -39.62 -16.41
N ALA A 90 -5.83 -38.32 -16.26
CA ALA A 90 -5.19 -37.79 -15.05
C ALA A 90 -5.81 -36.46 -14.56
N ILE A 91 -7.11 -36.23 -14.82
CA ILE A 91 -7.85 -35.03 -14.41
C ILE A 91 -9.11 -35.45 -13.63
N THR A 92 -8.95 -36.18 -12.52
CA THR A 92 -10.06 -36.51 -11.61
C THR A 92 -9.57 -36.67 -10.15
N GLY A 93 -8.65 -35.81 -9.70
CA GLY A 93 -8.04 -35.94 -8.37
C GLY A 93 -8.16 -34.74 -7.41
N ILE A 94 -8.58 -33.56 -7.87
CA ILE A 94 -8.43 -32.32 -7.07
C ILE A 94 -9.75 -31.82 -6.45
N VAL A 95 -10.90 -32.24 -6.96
CA VAL A 95 -12.21 -31.67 -6.55
C VAL A 95 -12.70 -32.21 -5.19
N ALA A 96 -12.14 -33.31 -4.66
CA ALA A 96 -12.60 -33.91 -3.41
C ALA A 96 -11.94 -33.34 -2.13
N GLY A 97 -10.87 -32.54 -2.23
CA GLY A 97 -10.11 -32.07 -1.07
C GLY A 97 -10.68 -30.81 -0.39
N ILE A 98 -11.38 -29.95 -1.14
CA ILE A 98 -11.77 -28.61 -0.68
C ILE A 98 -13.02 -28.64 0.22
N VAL A 99 -13.93 -29.61 0.05
CA VAL A 99 -15.19 -29.65 0.80
C VAL A 99 -14.99 -30.08 2.27
N VAL A 100 -13.96 -30.88 2.56
CA VAL A 100 -13.69 -31.32 3.95
C VAL A 100 -13.05 -30.21 4.79
N PHE A 101 -12.27 -29.32 4.19
CA PHE A 101 -11.60 -28.24 4.92
C PHE A 101 -12.57 -27.12 5.34
N VAL A 102 -13.57 -26.80 4.50
CA VAL A 102 -14.58 -25.79 4.82
C VAL A 102 -15.50 -26.23 5.97
N ALA A 103 -15.81 -27.53 6.09
CA ALA A 103 -16.66 -28.04 7.17
C ALA A 103 -15.99 -28.01 8.55
N LEU A 104 -14.66 -28.11 8.62
CA LEU A 104 -13.92 -28.06 9.90
C LEU A 104 -13.77 -26.64 10.44
N ILE A 105 -13.75 -25.61 9.58
CA ILE A 105 -13.63 -24.21 10.02
C ILE A 105 -14.96 -23.70 10.58
N THR A 106 -16.11 -24.10 10.03
CA THR A 106 -17.42 -23.64 10.51
C THR A 106 -17.83 -24.16 11.88
N PHE A 107 -17.29 -25.30 12.34
CA PHE A 107 -17.60 -25.85 13.66
C PHE A 107 -16.68 -25.37 14.80
N GLY A 108 -15.58 -24.68 14.48
CA GLY A 108 -14.66 -24.14 15.49
C GLY A 108 -15.11 -22.81 16.12
N ALA A 109 -16.07 -22.10 15.53
CA ALA A 109 -16.40 -20.72 15.90
C ALA A 109 -17.54 -20.55 16.92
N PHE A 110 -18.23 -21.63 17.33
CA PHE A 110 -19.38 -21.54 18.24
C PHE A 110 -19.09 -21.93 19.70
N GLY A 111 -17.85 -21.74 20.18
CA GLY A 111 -17.42 -22.24 21.48
C GLY A 111 -16.52 -21.32 22.30
N ALA A 112 -16.73 -20.00 22.30
CA ALA A 112 -16.04 -19.10 23.23
C ALA A 112 -16.83 -17.82 23.58
N ALA A 113 -18.18 -17.89 23.59
CA ALA A 113 -19.00 -16.84 24.19
C ALA A 113 -19.19 -17.13 25.68
N GLY A 114 -18.32 -16.58 26.53
CA GLY A 114 -18.51 -16.56 27.97
C GLY A 114 -17.21 -16.56 28.77
N LEU A 115 -16.95 -15.41 29.42
CA LEU A 115 -15.95 -15.13 30.49
C LEU A 115 -14.80 -14.20 30.12
N VAL A 116 -15.07 -12.93 29.79
CA VAL A 116 -14.18 -11.81 30.16
C VAL A 116 -15.02 -10.54 30.35
N THR A 117 -15.58 -10.35 31.55
CA THR A 117 -16.24 -9.07 31.89
C THR A 117 -15.90 -8.51 33.28
N ASP A 118 -14.83 -8.97 33.94
CA ASP A 118 -14.51 -8.51 35.31
C ASP A 118 -13.00 -8.25 35.59
N ALA A 119 -12.20 -7.86 34.60
CA ALA A 119 -10.75 -7.65 34.81
C ALA A 119 -10.18 -6.31 34.32
N MET A 120 -11.00 -5.27 34.15
CA MET A 120 -10.52 -3.95 33.67
C MET A 120 -10.75 -2.78 34.65
N SER A 121 -10.92 -3.05 35.95
CA SER A 121 -11.03 -1.99 36.97
C SER A 121 -10.08 -2.15 38.17
N THR A 122 -8.93 -2.81 38.00
CA THR A 122 -7.97 -3.02 39.13
C THR A 122 -6.51 -2.74 38.78
N ALA A 123 -6.23 -2.14 37.61
CA ALA A 123 -4.85 -1.83 37.20
C ALA A 123 -4.47 -0.34 37.33
N THR A 124 -5.38 0.54 37.77
CA THR A 124 -5.14 2.00 37.79
C THR A 124 -4.85 2.57 39.19
N ASP A 125 -5.01 1.79 40.27
CA ASP A 125 -4.81 2.28 41.65
C ASP A 125 -3.48 1.84 42.30
N ALA A 126 -2.50 1.37 41.52
CA ALA A 126 -1.22 0.84 42.06
C ALA A 126 0.04 1.64 41.66
N ILE A 127 -0.10 2.87 41.14
CA ILE A 127 1.04 3.72 40.73
C ILE A 127 1.03 5.07 41.47
N GLU A 128 0.55 5.09 42.72
CA GLU A 128 0.70 6.25 43.62
C GLU A 128 1.23 5.81 44.99
N SER A 129 2.47 5.33 45.02
CA SER A 129 3.31 5.43 46.21
C SER A 129 4.73 4.98 45.87
N GLU A 130 5.64 5.94 45.69
CA GLU A 130 7.06 5.88 46.11
C GLU A 130 7.79 7.12 45.54
N ASP A 131 7.43 8.27 46.11
CA ASP A 131 8.32 9.43 46.19
C ASP A 131 9.28 9.21 47.39
N ASP A 132 10.47 9.80 47.29
CA ASP A 132 11.52 9.93 48.30
C ASP A 132 12.50 8.76 48.51
N ALA A 133 13.54 8.68 47.67
CA ALA A 133 14.93 8.80 48.16
C ALA A 133 15.97 8.87 47.01
N ALA A 134 16.55 10.06 46.84
CA ALA A 134 17.96 10.30 46.52
C ALA A 134 18.61 9.51 45.37
N SER A 135 18.77 10.17 44.22
CA SER A 135 19.98 10.07 43.39
C SER A 135 20.11 11.34 42.55
N GLU A 136 20.91 12.28 43.06
CA GLU A 136 21.54 13.31 42.26
C GLU A 136 22.55 12.65 41.32
N GLU A 137 22.09 12.14 40.18
CA GLU A 137 22.98 11.98 39.02
C GLU A 137 22.39 12.75 37.85
N ALA A 138 23.21 13.65 37.32
CA ALA A 138 22.98 14.46 36.16
C ALA A 138 22.75 13.57 34.93
N SER A 139 21.51 13.11 34.76
CA SER A 139 21.05 12.53 33.52
C SER A 139 20.67 13.67 32.60
N ASP A 140 21.64 13.98 31.74
CA ASP A 140 21.50 14.46 30.38
C ASP A 140 20.05 14.65 29.95
N SER A 141 19.73 15.89 29.57
CA SER A 141 18.50 16.27 28.91
C SER A 141 18.21 15.28 27.79
N VAL A 142 17.34 14.33 28.05
CA VAL A 142 16.67 13.55 27.01
C VAL A 142 15.82 14.60 26.30
N ASP A 143 16.36 15.15 25.22
CA ASP A 143 15.58 15.68 24.12
C ASP A 143 14.58 14.58 23.77
N SER A 144 13.41 14.62 24.42
CA SER A 144 12.20 14.12 23.83
C SER A 144 11.97 15.01 22.63
N GLU A 145 12.65 14.67 21.53
CA GLU A 145 12.10 14.85 20.21
C GLU A 145 10.80 14.04 20.22
N ALA A 146 9.75 14.66 20.78
CA ALA A 146 8.40 14.39 20.38
C ALA A 146 8.49 14.46 18.87
N THR A 147 8.50 13.27 18.25
CA THR A 147 8.45 13.12 16.82
C THR A 147 7.23 13.93 16.45
N GLU A 148 7.44 15.14 15.90
CA GLU A 148 6.41 15.93 15.26
C GLU A 148 5.83 14.93 14.25
N PHE A 149 4.71 14.31 14.61
CA PHE A 149 3.93 13.56 13.65
C PHE A 149 3.70 14.57 12.53
N ALA A 150 4.28 14.30 11.37
CA ALA A 150 4.19 15.25 10.27
C ALA A 150 2.71 15.59 10.10
N ASP A 151 2.38 16.88 10.23
CA ASP A 151 1.02 17.40 10.10
C ASP A 151 0.33 16.93 8.81
N VAL A 152 1.15 16.52 7.85
CA VAL A 152 0.79 15.91 6.58
C VAL A 152 1.55 14.61 6.36
N GLU A 153 0.82 13.52 6.17
CA GLU A 153 1.37 12.28 5.61
C GLU A 153 1.07 12.24 4.11
N ARG A 154 2.05 11.85 3.28
CA ARG A 154 1.89 11.82 1.81
C ARG A 154 2.28 10.46 1.23
N PHE A 155 1.38 9.91 0.42
CA PHE A 155 1.56 8.74 -0.43
C PHE A 155 1.56 9.17 -1.89
N PHE A 156 2.52 8.68 -2.68
CA PHE A 156 2.61 8.95 -4.11
C PHE A 156 1.64 8.07 -4.91
N SER A 157 1.34 8.48 -6.15
CA SER A 157 0.40 7.75 -7.04
C SER A 157 0.78 6.30 -7.30
N GLY A 158 2.08 6.00 -7.35
CA GLY A 158 2.57 4.63 -7.49
C GLY A 158 2.40 3.74 -6.26
N GLU A 159 2.09 4.33 -5.09
CA GLU A 159 1.90 3.60 -3.83
C GLU A 159 0.44 3.30 -3.53
N THR A 160 -0.46 4.20 -3.92
CA THR A 160 -1.89 4.10 -3.60
C THR A 160 -2.58 3.00 -4.40
N LEU A 161 -2.04 2.67 -5.58
CA LEU A 161 -2.55 1.62 -6.47
C LEU A 161 -4.02 1.82 -6.89
N TYR A 162 -4.53 3.04 -6.81
CA TYR A 162 -5.89 3.37 -7.25
C TYR A 162 -6.08 3.13 -8.75
N SER A 163 -7.31 2.82 -9.14
CA SER A 163 -7.71 2.62 -10.54
C SER A 163 -7.40 3.85 -11.41
N PHE A 164 -7.56 5.05 -10.85
CA PHE A 164 -7.14 6.32 -11.43
C PHE A 164 -5.94 6.88 -10.64
N PRO A 165 -4.73 6.92 -11.25
CA PRO A 165 -3.50 7.28 -10.53
C PRO A 165 -3.60 8.64 -9.83
N ALA A 166 -3.47 8.61 -8.50
CA ALA A 166 -3.51 9.79 -7.66
C ALA A 166 -2.61 9.61 -6.43
N ALA A 167 -1.83 10.64 -6.12
CA ALA A 167 -1.18 10.75 -4.82
C ALA A 167 -2.23 11.14 -3.76
N LEU A 168 -2.00 10.71 -2.51
CA LEU A 168 -2.85 10.97 -1.35
C LEU A 168 -2.05 11.77 -0.32
N GLU A 169 -2.64 12.85 0.20
CA GLU A 169 -2.19 13.47 1.44
C GLU A 169 -3.25 13.27 2.53
N ILE A 170 -2.82 12.91 3.74
CA ILE A 170 -3.65 12.80 4.94
C ILE A 170 -3.24 13.94 5.88
N TYR A 171 -4.22 14.70 6.35
CA TYR A 171 -4.02 15.89 7.17
C TYR A 171 -4.55 15.68 8.59
N ASN A 172 -3.74 16.08 9.57
CA ASN A 172 -4.12 16.08 10.99
C ASN A 172 -4.05 17.49 11.62
N ASP A 173 -3.83 18.53 10.80
CA ASP A 173 -3.64 19.92 11.25
C ASP A 173 -4.91 20.78 11.22
N GLY A 174 -6.06 20.16 10.92
CA GLY A 174 -7.37 20.82 10.91
C GLY A 174 -7.59 21.79 9.75
N ARG A 175 -6.75 21.76 8.70
CA ARG A 175 -6.87 22.70 7.58
C ARG A 175 -8.21 22.65 6.85
N TYR A 176 -8.95 21.54 6.95
CA TYR A 176 -10.28 21.36 6.39
C TYR A 176 -11.38 21.22 7.45
N ASP A 177 -11.16 21.68 8.68
CA ASP A 177 -12.17 21.66 9.75
C ASP A 177 -13.47 22.36 9.33
N ALA A 178 -13.38 23.41 8.51
CA ALA A 178 -14.54 24.14 8.01
C ALA A 178 -15.39 23.35 7.00
N ASP A 179 -14.80 22.35 6.34
CA ASP A 179 -15.47 21.46 5.38
C ASP A 179 -15.99 20.18 6.05
N CYS A 180 -15.60 19.92 7.30
CA CYS A 180 -16.14 18.81 8.08
C CYS A 180 -17.60 19.09 8.49
N SER A 181 -18.51 18.18 8.15
CA SER A 181 -19.91 18.32 8.55
C SER A 181 -20.06 18.28 10.07
N PHE A 182 -20.91 19.15 10.61
CA PHE A 182 -21.28 19.13 12.04
C PHE A 182 -22.11 17.90 12.43
N ASP A 183 -22.56 17.11 11.45
CA ASP A 183 -23.33 15.89 11.68
C ASP A 183 -22.45 14.75 12.24
N PHE A 184 -21.12 14.83 12.11
CA PHE A 184 -20.19 13.83 12.62
C PHE A 184 -19.69 14.20 14.02
N ALA A 185 -20.18 13.52 15.04
CA ALA A 185 -19.86 13.78 16.44
C ALA A 185 -18.38 13.52 16.76
N TYR A 186 -17.72 12.63 16.02
CA TYR A 186 -16.31 12.26 16.23
C TYR A 186 -15.34 12.99 15.29
N GLY A 187 -15.83 13.93 14.47
CA GLY A 187 -15.04 14.67 13.49
C GLY A 187 -14.98 13.97 12.12
N CYS A 188 -14.04 14.41 11.29
CA CYS A 188 -13.88 13.92 9.93
C CYS A 188 -12.43 13.55 9.65
N TRP A 189 -12.24 12.58 8.77
CA TRP A 189 -10.98 12.35 8.09
C TRP A 189 -10.77 13.45 7.04
N GLN A 190 -9.57 14.01 7.03
CA GLN A 190 -9.19 15.12 6.15
C GLN A 190 -8.09 14.66 5.21
N MET A 191 -8.39 14.55 3.93
CA MET A 191 -7.44 14.08 2.91
C MET A 191 -7.47 14.98 1.68
N ALA A 192 -6.46 14.87 0.82
CA ALA A 192 -6.54 15.40 -0.54
C ALA A 192 -5.91 14.44 -1.55
N LEU A 193 -6.54 14.39 -2.72
CA LEU A 193 -6.05 13.65 -3.88
C LEU A 193 -5.36 14.60 -4.86
N PHE A 194 -4.25 14.15 -5.43
CA PHE A 194 -3.53 14.83 -6.50
C PHE A 194 -3.43 13.87 -7.70
N THR A 195 -4.38 13.96 -8.62
CA THR A 195 -4.48 13.06 -9.77
C THR A 195 -3.41 13.36 -10.82
N GLU A 196 -2.93 12.36 -11.57
CA GLU A 196 -1.92 12.60 -12.61
C GLU A 196 -2.50 13.28 -13.87
N ALA A 197 -3.82 13.17 -14.06
CA ALA A 197 -4.56 13.71 -15.21
C ALA A 197 -5.85 14.41 -14.77
N ASN A 198 -6.39 15.23 -15.68
CA ASN A 198 -7.71 15.83 -15.52
C ASN A 198 -8.79 14.76 -15.61
N CYS A 199 -9.89 14.95 -14.89
CA CYS A 199 -11.06 14.09 -14.96
C CYS A 199 -12.35 14.93 -14.88
N THR A 200 -13.28 14.70 -15.80
CA THR A 200 -14.56 15.42 -15.82
C THR A 200 -15.41 15.01 -14.63
N THR A 201 -15.46 13.72 -14.30
CA THR A 201 -16.12 13.21 -13.10
C THR A 201 -15.27 12.12 -12.45
N MET A 202 -14.67 12.45 -11.31
CA MET A 202 -13.92 11.51 -10.48
C MET A 202 -14.82 10.97 -9.38
N GLN A 203 -14.87 9.67 -9.23
CA GLN A 203 -15.52 9.00 -8.11
C GLN A 203 -14.45 8.53 -7.13
N VAL A 204 -14.69 8.79 -5.85
CA VAL A 204 -13.87 8.31 -4.73
C VAL A 204 -14.72 7.35 -3.92
N GLU A 205 -14.29 6.09 -3.84
CA GLU A 205 -14.90 5.10 -2.96
C GLU A 205 -14.24 5.18 -1.59
N LEU A 206 -15.05 5.35 -0.56
CA LEU A 206 -14.64 5.38 0.84
C LEU A 206 -14.90 4.01 1.47
N GLY A 207 -13.96 3.56 2.30
CA GLY A 207 -14.09 2.36 3.12
C GLY A 207 -14.17 2.71 4.60
N PHE A 208 -15.03 2.02 5.32
CA PHE A 208 -15.19 2.16 6.77
C PHE A 208 -15.16 0.81 7.49
N SER A 209 -14.58 0.76 8.68
CA SER A 209 -14.47 -0.46 9.49
C SER A 209 -14.35 -0.14 10.99
N ASN A 210 -14.78 -1.09 11.82
CA ASN A 210 -14.49 -1.14 13.25
C ASN A 210 -13.38 -2.16 13.61
N ASP A 211 -12.84 -2.86 12.60
CA ASP A 211 -11.73 -3.78 12.75
C ASP A 211 -10.41 -3.09 12.37
N PRO A 212 -9.50 -2.82 13.32
CA PRO A 212 -8.22 -2.17 13.05
C PRO A 212 -7.27 -3.01 12.19
N GLU A 213 -7.49 -4.32 12.10
CA GLU A 213 -6.67 -5.24 11.30
C GLU A 213 -7.37 -5.64 9.99
N GLY A 214 -8.60 -5.16 9.78
CA GLY A 214 -9.43 -5.47 8.62
C GLY A 214 -8.99 -4.67 7.39
N TRP A 215 -8.57 -5.37 6.34
CA TRP A 215 -8.22 -4.77 5.05
C TRP A 215 -9.44 -4.55 4.15
N ASP A 216 -10.52 -5.29 4.40
CA ASP A 216 -11.77 -5.17 3.66
C ASP A 216 -12.73 -4.24 4.44
N PRO A 217 -13.30 -3.21 3.80
CA PRO A 217 -14.25 -2.33 4.47
C PRO A 217 -15.53 -3.10 4.84
N GLN A 218 -16.05 -2.82 6.03
CA GLN A 218 -17.36 -3.32 6.48
C GLN A 218 -18.51 -2.55 5.81
N HIS A 219 -18.25 -1.30 5.43
CA HIS A 219 -19.18 -0.43 4.73
C HIS A 219 -18.42 0.42 3.73
N THR A 220 -19.04 0.66 2.56
CA THR A 220 -18.48 1.50 1.52
C THR A 220 -19.48 2.58 1.10
N GLU A 221 -18.95 3.75 0.78
CA GLU A 221 -19.70 4.86 0.22
C GLU A 221 -18.93 5.47 -0.95
N SER A 222 -19.60 6.28 -1.77
CA SER A 222 -18.95 6.95 -2.89
C SER A 222 -19.27 8.44 -2.91
N ILE A 223 -18.26 9.25 -3.20
CA ILE A 223 -18.37 10.69 -3.39
C ILE A 223 -17.88 11.02 -4.80
N ASP A 224 -18.66 11.83 -5.53
CA ASP A 224 -18.31 12.26 -6.88
C ASP A 224 -17.82 13.73 -6.87
N PHE A 225 -16.72 13.97 -7.57
CA PHE A 225 -16.10 15.27 -7.79
C PHE A 225 -16.15 15.63 -9.28
N ALA A 226 -16.59 16.85 -9.59
CA ALA A 226 -16.66 17.33 -10.97
C ALA A 226 -15.48 18.25 -11.30
N GLY A 227 -14.97 18.15 -12.54
CA GLY A 227 -13.96 19.07 -13.07
C GLY A 227 -12.60 18.99 -12.35
N VAL A 228 -12.17 17.79 -11.98
CA VAL A 228 -10.90 17.55 -11.30
C VAL A 228 -9.74 17.87 -12.24
N LEU A 229 -8.82 18.70 -11.76
CA LEU A 229 -7.61 19.09 -12.49
C LEU A 229 -6.42 18.27 -11.99
N GLY A 230 -5.63 17.75 -12.93
CA GLY A 230 -4.44 16.96 -12.63
C GLY A 230 -3.38 17.79 -11.91
N ASN A 231 -2.75 17.20 -10.90
CA ASN A 231 -1.74 17.77 -10.02
C ASN A 231 -2.25 18.94 -9.14
N GLU A 232 -3.56 19.18 -9.11
CA GLU A 232 -4.19 20.09 -8.16
C GLU A 232 -4.83 19.31 -7.02
N ALA A 233 -4.84 19.89 -5.82
CA ALA A 233 -5.41 19.26 -4.65
C ALA A 233 -6.94 19.20 -4.77
N THR A 234 -7.49 17.99 -4.74
CA THR A 234 -8.93 17.76 -4.57
C THR A 234 -9.16 17.31 -3.13
N ALA A 235 -9.71 18.19 -2.29
CA ALA A 235 -9.99 17.89 -0.90
C ALA A 235 -11.08 16.80 -0.79
N VAL A 236 -10.82 15.80 0.05
CA VAL A 236 -11.74 14.71 0.36
C VAL A 236 -11.90 14.71 1.88
N VAL A 237 -13.04 15.23 2.33
CA VAL A 237 -13.39 15.33 3.76
C VAL A 237 -14.63 14.48 3.99
N PHE A 238 -14.53 13.51 4.88
CA PHE A 238 -15.59 12.54 5.12
C PHE A 238 -15.58 12.06 6.57
N GLY A 239 -16.72 11.55 7.03
CA GLY A 239 -16.91 11.07 8.41
C GLY A 239 -18.01 10.01 8.44
N HIS A 240 -18.01 9.17 9.48
CA HIS A 240 -19.08 8.20 9.73
C HIS A 240 -19.03 7.74 11.19
N ASP A 241 -19.98 8.20 12.02
CA ASP A 241 -19.93 7.99 13.48
C ASP A 241 -20.08 6.54 13.94
N ASP A 242 -20.62 5.66 13.08
CA ASP A 242 -20.74 4.22 13.39
C ASP A 242 -19.43 3.41 13.18
N TYR A 243 -18.35 4.06 12.71
CA TYR A 243 -17.08 3.38 12.39
C TYR A 243 -15.86 4.11 12.99
N ASP A 244 -14.95 3.34 13.59
CA ASP A 244 -13.71 3.84 14.19
C ASP A 244 -12.64 4.20 13.14
N PHE A 245 -12.70 3.60 11.94
CA PHE A 245 -11.72 3.76 10.88
C PHE A 245 -12.37 4.14 9.54
N GLY A 246 -11.71 5.02 8.80
CA GLY A 246 -12.12 5.47 7.47
C GLY A 246 -10.92 5.72 6.55
N TRP A 247 -11.03 5.33 5.28
CA TRP A 247 -9.99 5.53 4.28
C TRP A 247 -10.57 5.66 2.87
N ILE A 248 -9.74 6.11 1.92
CA ILE A 248 -10.07 6.06 0.49
C ILE A 248 -9.71 4.67 -0.04
N ASN A 249 -10.73 3.91 -0.42
CA ASN A 249 -10.61 2.53 -0.90
C ASN A 249 -10.18 2.47 -2.37
N ASP A 250 -10.81 3.27 -3.23
CA ASP A 250 -10.42 3.41 -4.65
C ASP A 250 -10.75 4.81 -5.19
N VAL A 251 -10.08 5.19 -6.28
CA VAL A 251 -10.34 6.41 -7.04
C VAL A 251 -10.51 6.03 -8.49
N THR A 252 -11.63 6.41 -9.10
CA THR A 252 -11.94 6.09 -10.50
C THR A 252 -12.30 7.36 -11.28
N CYS A 253 -11.77 7.51 -12.49
CA CYS A 253 -12.26 8.51 -13.43
C CYS A 253 -13.39 7.93 -14.28
N LEU A 254 -14.58 8.54 -14.23
CA LEU A 254 -15.79 8.09 -14.93
C LEU A 254 -15.94 8.64 -16.34
N ASP A 255 -14.91 9.34 -16.84
CA ASP A 255 -14.90 9.87 -18.20
C ASP A 255 -15.03 8.72 -19.20
N ALA A 256 -15.99 8.81 -20.11
CA ALA A 256 -16.18 7.79 -21.14
C ALA A 256 -14.89 7.64 -21.94
N ALA A 257 -14.39 6.41 -22.09
CA ALA A 257 -13.25 6.11 -22.96
C ALA A 257 -13.57 6.59 -24.38
N SER A 258 -13.05 7.76 -24.74
CA SER A 258 -13.24 8.39 -26.05
C SER A 258 -12.21 7.92 -27.05
#